data_AF-A0A1F6EK95-F1
#
_entry.id   AF-A0A1F6EK95-F1
#
_cell.length_a   1.000
_cell.length_b   1.000
_cell.length_c   1.000
_cell.angle_alpha   90.00
_cell.angle_beta   90.00
_cell.angle_gamma   90.00
#
_symmetry.space_group_name_H-M   'P 1'
#
loop_
_entity.id
_entity.type
_entity.pdbx_description
1 polymer ?
#
loop_
_entity_poly.entity_id
_entity_poly.type
_entity_poly.pdbx_seq_one_letter_code
_entity_poly.pdbx_strand_id
1 'polypeptide(L)'
;MLTNKDIDSLMRVFPTKEDVRRIVQEEVADIRKSVRDLVNGIDKLVTAFSELGLKYAAMGEQLTRPERWIKQIAKKAGVALAD
;
A
#
# COMPACT_ATOMS: atom_id res chain seq x y z
N MET A 1 -45.77 32.82 15.16
CA MET A 1 -44.52 33.59 15.32
C MET A 1 -43.58 32.74 16.14
N LEU A 2 -42.30 32.63 15.75
CA LEU A 2 -41.31 31.95 16.57
C LEU A 2 -41.17 32.73 17.88
N THR A 3 -41.32 32.03 18.99
CA THR A 3 -41.15 32.62 20.32
C THR A 3 -39.66 32.74 20.62
N ASN A 4 -39.23 33.71 21.42
CA ASN A 4 -37.81 33.88 21.80
C ASN A 4 -37.18 32.58 22.34
N LYS A 5 -37.99 31.71 22.95
CA LYS A 5 -37.60 30.39 23.44
C LYS A 5 -37.21 29.40 22.33
N ASP A 6 -37.82 29.53 21.15
CA ASP A 6 -37.52 28.72 19.96
C ASP A 6 -36.22 29.18 19.30
N ILE A 7 -35.97 30.50 19.32
CA ILE A 7 -34.73 31.12 18.81
C ILE A 7 -33.52 30.72 19.66
N ASP A 8 -33.64 30.75 21.00
CA ASP A 8 -32.57 30.31 21.90
C ASP A 8 -32.29 28.81 21.78
N SER A 9 -33.33 28.01 21.56
CA SER A 9 -33.17 26.57 21.34
C SER A 9 -32.42 26.31 20.03
N LEU A 10 -32.76 27.02 18.95
CA LEU A 10 -32.06 26.94 17.67
C LEU A 10 -30.58 27.38 17.79
N MET A 11 -30.30 28.48 18.49
CA MET A 11 -28.92 28.95 18.66
C MET A 11 -28.04 28.00 19.49
N ARG A 12 -28.62 27.18 20.37
CA ARG A 12 -27.87 26.15 21.12
C ARG A 12 -27.46 24.94 20.29
N VAL A 13 -28.23 24.60 19.25
CA VAL A 13 -27.93 23.44 18.38
C VAL A 13 -27.15 23.82 17.12
N PHE A 14 -27.10 25.11 16.78
CA PHE A 14 -26.28 25.58 15.67
C PHE A 14 -24.81 25.68 16.10
N PRO A 15 -23.91 24.89 15.49
CA PRO A 15 -22.49 24.99 15.80
C PRO A 15 -21.97 26.37 15.41
N THR A 16 -21.13 26.95 16.26
CA THR A 16 -20.50 28.24 15.96
C THR A 16 -19.47 28.08 14.84
N LYS A 17 -19.09 29.19 14.20
CA LYS A 17 -18.00 29.17 13.19
C LYS A 17 -16.68 28.62 13.78
N GLU A 18 -16.46 28.80 15.08
CA GLU A 18 -15.30 28.24 15.79
C GLU A 18 -15.43 26.73 15.99
N ASP A 19 -16.61 26.22 16.33
CA ASP A 19 -16.85 24.77 16.45
C ASP A 19 -16.59 24.05 15.12
N VAL A 20 -17.12 24.61 14.03
CA VAL A 20 -16.87 24.07 12.68
C VAL A 20 -15.38 24.14 12.33
N ARG A 21 -14.71 25.25 12.66
CA ARG A 21 -13.27 25.40 12.40
C ARG A 21 -12.45 24.36 13.17
N ARG A 22 -12.79 24.11 14.43
CA ARG A 22 -12.10 23.12 15.28
C ARG A 22 -12.31 21.70 14.75
N ILE A 23 -13.55 21.31 14.47
CA ILE A 23 -13.88 19.98 13.91
C ILE A 23 -13.13 19.77 12.58
N VAL A 24 -13.18 20.75 11.69
CA VAL A 24 -12.48 20.66 10.40
C VAL A 24 -10.97 20.59 10.60
N GLN A 25 -10.39 21.31 11.55
CA GLN A 25 -8.94 21.26 11.76
C GLN A 25 -8.49 19.95 12.39
N GLU A 26 -9.18 19.46 13.41
CA GLU A 26 -8.80 18.26 14.15
C GLU A 26 -9.14 16.99 13.36
N GLU A 27 -10.41 16.81 12.97
CA GLU A 27 -10.85 15.59 12.29
C GLU A 27 -10.25 15.46 10.90
N VAL A 28 -10.18 16.54 10.11
CA VAL A 28 -9.60 16.46 8.76
C VAL A 28 -8.08 16.27 8.84
N ALA A 29 -7.39 16.82 9.84
CA ALA A 29 -5.97 16.57 10.02
C ALA A 29 -5.70 15.10 10.38
N ASP A 30 -6.49 14.53 11.29
CA ASP A 30 -6.36 13.14 11.70
C ASP A 30 -6.72 12.17 10.57
N ILE A 31 -7.77 12.46 9.80
CA ILE A 31 -8.11 11.71 8.59
C ILE A 31 -6.96 11.79 7.58
N ARG A 32 -6.43 12.99 7.33
CA ARG A 32 -5.33 13.17 6.37
C ARG A 32 -4.06 12.42 6.80
N LYS A 33 -3.77 12.41 8.10
CA LYS A 33 -2.67 11.63 8.67
C LYS A 33 -2.90 10.13 8.49
N SER A 34 -4.09 9.65 8.84
CA SER A 34 -4.47 8.23 8.70
C SER A 34 -4.37 7.74 7.26
N VAL A 35 -4.84 8.54 6.29
CA VAL A 35 -4.72 8.24 4.87
C VAL A 35 -3.25 8.21 4.44
N ARG A 36 -2.43 9.15 4.90
CA ARG A 36 -0.99 9.17 4.60
C ARG A 36 -0.28 7.94 5.14
N ASP A 37 -0.59 7.55 6.37
CA ASP A 37 0.00 6.37 7.00
C ASP A 37 -0.41 5.08 6.28
N LEU A 38 -1.67 5.02 5.80
CA LEU A 38 -2.16 3.91 4.99
C LEU A 38 -1.46 3.83 3.63
N VAL A 39 -1.31 4.95 2.93
CA VAL A 39 -0.57 5.02 1.66
C VAL A 39 0.88 4.57 1.86
N ASN A 40 1.55 5.08 2.89
CA ASN A 40 2.92 4.65 3.22
C ASN A 40 3.01 3.16 3.54
N GLY A 41 1.99 2.60 4.19
CA GLY A 41 1.89 1.16 4.47
C GLY A 41 1.75 0.34 3.19
N ILE A 42 0.90 0.77 2.26
CA ILE A 42 0.73 0.13 0.95
C ILE A 42 2.03 0.19 0.14
N ASP A 43 2.70 1.34 0.10
CA ASP A 43 3.96 1.49 -0.64
C ASP A 43 5.02 0.52 -0.15
N LYS A 44 5.19 0.41 1.18
CA LYS A 44 6.13 -0.56 1.78
C LYS A 44 5.79 -2.01 1.42
N LEU A 45 4.50 -2.35 1.41
CA LEU A 45 4.03 -3.68 1.05
C LEU A 45 4.34 -3.99 -0.42
N VAL A 46 4.05 -3.06 -1.33
CA VAL A 46 4.36 -3.19 -2.77
C VAL A 46 5.86 -3.34 -3.01
N THR A 47 6.70 -2.58 -2.29
CA THR A 47 8.16 -2.75 -2.35
C THR A 47 8.57 -4.15 -1.91
N ALA A 48 8.06 -4.65 -0.78
CA ALA A 48 8.38 -5.98 -0.28
C ALA A 48 7.96 -7.09 -1.26
N PHE A 49 6.78 -6.98 -1.88
CA PHE A 49 6.35 -7.91 -2.93
C PHE A 49 7.23 -7.87 -4.17
N SER A 50 7.67 -6.68 -4.58
CA SER A 50 8.56 -6.52 -5.74
C SER A 50 9.93 -7.16 -5.48
N GLU A 51 10.51 -6.95 -4.30
CA GLU A 51 11.75 -7.62 -3.88
C GLU A 51 11.59 -9.13 -3.80
N LEU A 52 10.45 -9.61 -3.30
CA LEU A 52 10.16 -11.03 -3.24
C LEU A 52 10.07 -11.65 -4.64
N GLY A 53 9.38 -11.00 -5.57
CA GLY A 53 9.32 -11.42 -6.98
C GLY A 53 10.71 -11.51 -7.61
N LEU A 54 11.57 -10.53 -7.35
CA LEU A 54 12.96 -10.54 -7.83
C LEU A 54 13.78 -11.70 -7.23
N LYS A 55 13.61 -11.97 -5.93
CA LYS A 55 14.26 -13.12 -5.26
C LYS A 55 13.79 -14.45 -5.86
N TYR A 56 12.50 -14.62 -6.11
CA TYR A 56 11.97 -15.83 -6.74
C TYR A 56 12.48 -16.01 -8.18
N ALA A 57 12.51 -14.94 -8.98
CA ALA A 57 13.07 -14.99 -10.32
C ALA A 57 14.56 -15.38 -10.30
N ALA A 58 15.34 -14.81 -9.38
CA ALA A 58 16.74 -15.16 -9.18
C ALA A 58 16.92 -16.63 -8.74
N MET A 59 16.08 -17.13 -7.83
CA MET A 59 16.10 -18.54 -7.42
C MET A 59 15.74 -19.47 -8.59
N GLY A 60 14.73 -19.13 -9.40
CA GLY A 60 14.37 -19.90 -10.59
C GLY A 60 15.52 -19.98 -11.61
N GLU A 61 16.24 -18.87 -11.82
CA GLU A 61 17.43 -18.86 -12.67
C GLU A 61 18.55 -19.71 -12.07
N GLN A 62 18.79 -19.64 -10.76
CA GLN A 62 19.80 -20.47 -10.09
C GLN A 62 19.50 -21.96 -10.20
N LEU A 63 18.24 -22.38 -10.18
CA LEU A 63 17.85 -23.78 -10.30
C LEU A 63 17.97 -24.29 -11.75
N THR A 64 17.63 -23.47 -12.75
CA THR A 64 17.60 -23.89 -14.16
C THR A 64 18.91 -23.68 -14.91
N ARG A 65 19.79 -22.79 -14.40
CA ARG A 65 21.08 -22.49 -15.02
C ARG A 65 22.04 -23.68 -15.04
N PRO A 66 22.21 -24.48 -13.96
CA PRO A 66 23.05 -25.67 -13.99
C PRO A 66 22.58 -26.68 -15.04
N GLU A 67 21.27 -26.92 -15.14
CA GLU A 67 20.71 -27.83 -16.14
C GLU A 67 20.99 -27.32 -17.57
N ARG A 68 20.81 -26.02 -17.81
CA ARG A 68 21.18 -25.38 -19.09
C ARG A 68 22.66 -25.53 -19.40
N TRP A 69 23.53 -25.33 -18.41
CA TRP A 69 24.97 -25.50 -18.59
C TRP A 69 25.34 -26.94 -18.92
N ILE A 70 24.76 -27.92 -18.23
CA ILE A 70 24.99 -29.34 -18.50
C ILE A 70 24.55 -29.69 -19.93
N LYS A 71 23.36 -29.27 -20.35
CA LYS A 71 22.87 -29.47 -21.73
C LYS A 71 23.78 -28.82 -22.78
N GLN A 72 24.26 -27.60 -22.52
CA GLN A 72 25.19 -26.90 -23.43
C GLN A 72 26.55 -27.58 -23.51
N ILE A 73 27.09 -28.04 -22.39
CA ILE A 73 28.36 -28.77 -22.34
C ILE A 73 28.22 -30.09 -23.10
N ALA A 74 27.17 -30.87 -22.84
CA ALA A 74 26.91 -32.13 -23.53
C ALA A 74 26.79 -31.94 -25.05
N LYS A 75 26.05 -30.91 -25.50
CA LYS A 75 25.94 -30.55 -26.92
C LYS A 75 27.31 -30.21 -27.55
N LYS A 76 28.16 -29.48 -26.83
CA LYS A 76 29.51 -29.12 -27.31
C LYS A 76 30.48 -30.30 -27.30
N ALA A 77 30.33 -31.20 -26.32
CA ALA A 77 31.14 -32.40 -26.18
C ALA A 77 30.66 -33.56 -27.09
N GLY A 78 29.50 -33.42 -27.74
CA GLY A 78 28.92 -34.46 -28.58
C GLY A 78 28.38 -35.66 -27.79
N VAL A 79 28.10 -35.49 -26.50
CA VAL A 79 27.64 -36.54 -25.59
C VAL A 79 26.11 -36.47 -25.47
N ALA A 80 25.43 -37.60 -25.63
CA ALA A 80 24.01 -37.70 -25.34
C ALA A 80 23.80 -37.79 -23.81
N LEU A 81 22.98 -36.91 -23.26
CA LEU A 81 22.52 -37.01 -21.88
C LEU A 81 21.40 -38.06 -21.83
N ALA A 82 21.38 -38.87 -20.77
CA ALA A 82 20.22 -39.71 -20.48
C ALA A 82 19.05 -38.79 -20.07
N ASP A 83 17.91 -38.94 -20.75
CA ASP A 83 16.66 -38.27 -20.40
C ASP A 83 16.13 -38.74 -19.04
#